data_AF-A0A7X7F3C2-F1
#
_entry.id   AF-A0A7X7F3C2-F1
#
_cell.length_a   1.000
_cell.length_b   1.000
_cell.length_c   1.000
_cell.angle_alpha   90.00
_cell.angle_beta   90.00
_cell.angle_gamma   90.00
#
_symmetry.space_group_name_H-M   'P 1'
#
loop_
_entity.id
_entity.type
_entity.pdbx_description
1 polymer ?
#
loop_
_entity_poly.entity_id
_entity_poly.type
_entity_poly.pdbx_seq_one_letter_code
_entity_poly.pdbx_strand_id
1 'polypeptide(L)'
;VYQTVPLAEYVAKEGRIPPVEFDRSGWFLVRAVTDLPKNYRFAMSAPYFVEVGGQPRISKQAAQFFVDWVYQRARELSKIEDPETRAALLEDHRKARDYWEDLLKRANAP
;
A
#
# COMPACT_ATOMS: atom_id res chain seq x y z
N VAL A 1 8.84 -2.89 -9.43
CA VAL A 1 9.59 -2.35 -10.59
C VAL A 1 9.72 -0.86 -10.40
N TYR A 2 10.92 -0.30 -10.57
CA TYR A 2 11.14 1.15 -10.56
C TYR A 2 11.73 1.53 -11.93
N GLN A 3 11.03 2.39 -12.66
CA GLN A 3 11.43 2.83 -13.99
C GLN A 3 11.38 4.35 -14.06
N THR A 4 12.42 4.94 -14.63
CA THR A 4 12.55 6.38 -14.81
C THR A 4 12.74 6.67 -16.29
N VAL A 5 12.05 7.69 -16.80
CA VAL A 5 12.22 8.18 -18.16
C VAL A 5 12.72 9.62 -18.06
N PRO A 6 13.96 9.91 -18.47
CA PRO A 6 14.45 11.28 -18.55
C PRO A 6 13.59 12.14 -19.48
N LEU A 7 13.43 13.43 -19.18
CA LEU A 7 12.60 14.33 -19.98
C LEU A 7 13.04 14.36 -21.45
N ALA A 8 14.35 14.36 -21.72
CA ALA A 8 14.88 14.33 -23.09
C ALA A 8 14.42 13.07 -23.86
N GLU A 9 14.37 11.91 -23.19
CA GLU A 9 13.91 10.66 -23.80
C GLU A 9 12.39 10.68 -24.03
N TYR A 10 11.63 11.23 -23.08
CA TYR A 10 10.18 11.41 -23.23
C TYR A 10 9.84 12.31 -24.43
N VAL A 11 10.59 13.40 -24.62
CA VAL A 11 10.46 14.29 -25.78
C VAL A 11 10.84 13.58 -27.08
N ALA A 12 11.96 12.85 -27.09
CA ALA A 12 12.38 12.07 -28.26
C ALA A 12 11.38 10.97 -28.65
N LYS A 13 10.58 10.49 -27.69
CA LYS A 13 9.48 9.52 -27.88
C LYS A 13 8.12 10.19 -28.13
N GLU A 14 8.10 11.49 -28.47
CA GLU A 14 6.88 12.26 -28.76
C GLU A 14 5.84 12.20 -27.63
N GLY A 15 6.31 12.20 -26.37
CA GLY A 15 5.46 12.13 -25.20
C GLY A 15 4.92 10.74 -24.88
N ARG A 16 5.52 9.68 -25.44
CA ARG A 16 5.13 8.29 -25.13
C ARG A 16 6.03 7.71 -24.05
N ILE A 17 5.40 7.24 -22.97
CA ILE A 17 6.06 6.47 -21.93
C ILE A 17 6.30 5.04 -22.48
N PRO A 18 7.51 4.47 -22.32
CA PRO A 18 7.77 3.08 -22.71
C PRO A 18 6.80 2.12 -21.99
N PRO A 19 6.51 0.95 -22.59
CA PRO A 19 5.75 -0.09 -21.92
C PRO A 19 6.37 -0.46 -20.57
N VAL A 20 5.51 -0.68 -19.59
CA VAL A 20 5.89 -1.19 -18.26
C VAL A 20 5.30 -2.57 -18.12
N GLU A 21 6.16 -3.58 -17.95
CA GLU A 21 5.73 -4.96 -17.78
C GLU A 21 5.57 -5.31 -16.31
N PHE A 22 4.49 -6.04 -15.99
CA PHE A 22 4.19 -6.53 -14.65
C PHE A 22 4.23 -8.04 -14.66
N ASP A 23 5.18 -8.61 -13.91
CA ASP A 23 5.33 -10.06 -13.72
C ASP A 23 4.48 -10.60 -12.56
N ARG A 24 3.91 -9.70 -11.75
CA ARG A 24 3.12 -10.02 -10.56
C ARG A 24 2.15 -8.89 -10.23
N SER A 25 1.07 -9.24 -9.53
CA SER A 25 0.10 -8.27 -9.03
C SER A 25 0.73 -7.31 -8.02
N GLY A 26 0.25 -6.07 -7.97
CA GLY A 26 0.74 -5.08 -7.01
C GLY A 26 0.31 -3.66 -7.33
N TRP A 27 0.68 -2.75 -6.43
CA TRP A 27 0.42 -1.33 -6.59
C TRP A 27 1.50 -0.66 -7.45
N PHE A 28 1.09 0.24 -8.34
CA PHE A 28 1.98 1.17 -9.02
C PHE A 28 1.36 2.56 -9.11
N LEU A 29 2.20 3.56 -9.35
CA LEU A 29 1.81 4.94 -9.60
C LEU A 29 2.80 5.57 -10.58
N VAL A 30 2.35 6.59 -11.29
CA VAL A 30 3.22 7.39 -12.16
C VAL A 30 3.51 8.71 -11.46
N ARG A 31 4.78 9.13 -11.45
CA ARG A 31 5.22 10.40 -10.88
C ARG A 31 6.07 11.18 -11.87
N ALA A 32 5.78 12.47 -12.00
CA ALA A 32 6.63 13.43 -12.71
C ALA A 32 7.35 14.29 -11.68
N VAL A 33 8.68 14.30 -11.72
CA VAL A 33 9.53 14.96 -10.72
C VAL A 33 10.38 16.03 -11.42
N THR A 34 10.51 17.20 -10.80
CA THR A 34 11.39 18.26 -11.30
C THR A 34 12.83 18.07 -10.81
N ASP A 35 13.82 18.57 -11.55
CA ASP A 35 15.24 18.53 -11.22
C ASP A 35 15.74 19.74 -10.39
N LEU A 36 14.83 20.49 -9.75
CA LEU A 36 15.17 21.66 -8.94
C LEU A 36 16.03 21.29 -7.72
N PRO A 37 17.28 21.80 -7.61
CA PRO A 37 18.24 21.30 -6.62
C PRO A 37 17.92 21.66 -5.17
N LYS A 38 17.13 22.72 -4.94
CA LYS A 38 16.80 23.22 -3.59
C LYS A 38 15.40 22.84 -3.11
N ASN A 39 14.53 22.32 -3.98
CA ASN A 39 13.14 22.02 -3.66
C ASN A 39 12.67 20.77 -4.41
N TYR A 40 12.24 19.74 -3.68
CA TYR A 40 11.65 18.55 -4.27
C TYR A 40 10.19 18.84 -4.66
N ARG A 41 9.91 18.94 -5.96
CA ARG A 41 8.55 19.13 -6.51
C ARG A 41 8.18 17.96 -7.40
N PHE A 42 6.96 17.46 -7.25
CA PHE A 42 6.43 16.38 -8.07
C PHE A 42 4.91 16.46 -8.22
N ALA A 43 4.39 15.83 -9.26
CA ALA A 43 2.99 15.46 -9.41
C ALA A 43 2.91 13.94 -9.54
N MET A 44 1.82 13.33 -9.04
CA MET A 44 1.62 11.89 -9.13
C MET A 44 0.17 11.54 -9.47
N SER A 45 -0.01 10.37 -10.10
CA SER A 45 -1.32 9.76 -10.26
C SER A 45 -1.86 9.24 -8.92
N ALA A 46 -3.16 8.90 -8.90
CA ALA A 46 -3.65 7.94 -7.92
C ALA A 46 -2.90 6.60 -8.07
N PRO A 47 -2.77 5.81 -7.00
CA PRO A 47 -2.23 4.47 -7.09
C PRO A 47 -3.20 3.55 -7.84
N TYR A 48 -2.66 2.68 -8.69
CA TYR A 48 -3.39 1.65 -9.41
C TYR A 48 -2.94 0.28 -8.91
N PHE A 49 -3.89 -0.64 -8.72
CA PHE A 49 -3.58 -2.04 -8.47
C PHE A 49 -3.61 -2.80 -9.79
N VAL A 50 -2.47 -3.36 -10.18
CA VAL A 50 -2.38 -4.29 -11.30
C VAL A 50 -2.64 -5.68 -10.76
N GLU A 51 -3.59 -6.37 -11.37
CA GLU A 51 -3.84 -7.79 -11.13
C GLU A 51 -3.31 -8.61 -12.31
N VAL A 52 -2.42 -9.55 -12.02
CA VAL A 52 -1.81 -10.46 -12.99
C VAL A 52 -2.36 -11.86 -12.72
N GLY A 53 -2.95 -12.48 -13.75
CA GLY A 53 -3.41 -13.87 -13.70
C GLY A 53 -4.55 -14.15 -12.72
N GLY A 54 -5.34 -13.14 -12.32
CA GLY A 54 -6.45 -13.29 -11.36
C GLY A 54 -5.99 -13.62 -9.93
N GLN A 55 -4.71 -13.43 -9.62
CA GLN A 55 -4.14 -13.77 -8.31
C GLN A 55 -3.70 -12.49 -7.59
N PRO A 56 -4.36 -12.07 -6.49
CA PRO A 56 -3.91 -10.93 -5.71
C PRO A 56 -2.55 -11.23 -5.06
N ARG A 57 -1.66 -10.24 -4.99
CA ARG A 57 -0.38 -10.37 -4.27
C ARG A 57 -0.55 -9.89 -2.83
N ILE A 58 -0.48 -10.81 -1.88
CA ILE A 58 -0.60 -10.53 -0.44
C ILE A 58 0.78 -10.68 0.19
N SER A 59 1.37 -9.55 0.62
CA SER A 59 2.66 -9.53 1.30
C SER A 59 2.53 -9.98 2.74
N LYS A 60 3.34 -10.96 3.14
CA LYS A 60 3.41 -11.47 4.52
C LYS A 60 3.89 -10.38 5.47
N GLN A 61 4.93 -9.62 5.11
CA GLN A 61 5.45 -8.53 5.93
C GLN A 61 4.38 -7.44 6.15
N ALA A 62 3.66 -7.04 5.11
CA ALA A 62 2.59 -6.04 5.23
C ALA A 62 1.43 -6.53 6.09
N ALA A 63 0.95 -7.76 5.86
CA ALA A 63 -0.13 -8.35 6.65
C ALA A 63 0.28 -8.48 8.12
N GLN A 64 1.50 -8.96 8.40
CA GLN A 64 2.03 -9.06 9.77
C GLN A 64 2.09 -7.70 10.46
N PHE A 65 2.56 -6.65 9.78
CA PHE A 65 2.57 -5.30 10.31
C PHE A 65 1.18 -4.86 10.78
N PHE A 66 0.13 -5.10 9.98
CA PHE A 66 -1.23 -4.71 10.35
C PHE A 66 -1.80 -5.58 11.48
N VAL A 67 -1.48 -6.87 11.54
CA VAL A 67 -1.81 -7.73 12.69
C VAL A 67 -1.21 -7.15 13.97
N ASP A 68 0.11 -6.87 13.96
CA ASP A 68 0.82 -6.33 15.11
C ASP A 68 0.26 -4.96 15.53
N TRP A 69 -0.05 -4.11 14.55
CA TRP A 69 -0.62 -2.80 14.77
C TRP A 69 -2.02 -2.85 15.39
N VAL A 70 -2.90 -3.76 14.94
CA VAL A 70 -4.23 -3.93 15.54
C VAL A 70 -4.11 -4.36 17.00
N TYR A 71 -3.20 -5.30 17.32
CA TYR A 71 -2.96 -5.69 18.71
C TYR A 71 -2.41 -4.54 19.55
N GLN A 72 -1.46 -3.78 19.02
CA GLN A 72 -0.93 -2.60 19.69
C GLN A 72 -2.05 -1.58 19.98
N ARG A 73 -2.92 -1.32 19.01
CA ARG A 73 -4.05 -0.39 19.14
C ARG A 73 -5.11 -0.87 20.12
N ALA A 74 -5.42 -2.16 20.12
CA ALA A 74 -6.40 -2.75 21.04
C ALA A 74 -5.98 -2.59 22.51
N ARG A 75 -4.68 -2.70 22.82
CA ARG A 75 -4.15 -2.47 24.19
C ARG A 75 -4.45 -1.07 24.70
N GLU A 76 -4.40 -0.08 23.82
CA GLU A 76 -4.62 1.32 24.16
C GLU A 76 -6.10 1.63 24.48
N LEU A 77 -7.03 0.77 24.07
CA LEU A 77 -8.46 0.92 24.39
C LEU A 77 -8.76 0.72 25.88
N SER A 78 -7.85 0.11 26.66
CA SER A 78 -8.02 0.01 28.11
C SER A 78 -8.06 1.37 28.80
N LYS A 79 -7.56 2.43 28.14
CA LYS A 79 -7.57 3.81 28.62
C LYS A 79 -8.93 4.49 28.47
N ILE A 80 -9.88 3.88 27.76
CA ILE A 80 -11.24 4.40 27.60
C ILE A 80 -12.04 4.04 28.85
N GLU A 81 -12.50 5.07 29.56
CA GLU A 81 -13.28 4.95 30.79
C GLU A 81 -14.70 4.47 30.51
N ASP A 82 -15.34 5.02 29.47
CA ASP A 82 -16.71 4.65 29.08
C ASP A 82 -16.78 3.18 28.63
N PRO A 83 -17.49 2.30 29.37
CA PRO A 83 -17.52 0.87 29.08
C PRO A 83 -18.19 0.53 27.75
N GLU A 84 -19.23 1.27 27.35
CA GLU A 84 -19.97 1.00 26.11
C GLU A 84 -19.13 1.36 24.88
N THR A 85 -18.53 2.55 24.85
CA THR A 85 -17.60 2.97 23.80
C THR A 85 -16.41 2.00 23.71
N ARG A 86 -15.85 1.61 24.86
CA ARG A 86 -14.75 0.64 24.87
C ARG A 86 -15.16 -0.71 24.29
N ALA A 87 -16.35 -1.21 24.61
CA ALA A 87 -16.85 -2.49 24.09
C ALA A 87 -17.07 -2.43 22.58
N ALA A 88 -17.70 -1.37 22.07
CA ALA A 88 -17.92 -1.18 20.63
C ALA A 88 -16.60 -1.14 19.85
N LEU A 89 -15.63 -0.33 20.31
CA LEU A 89 -14.32 -0.24 19.67
C LEU A 89 -13.54 -1.56 19.73
N LEU A 90 -13.65 -2.32 20.83
CA LEU A 90 -13.04 -3.65 20.93
C LEU A 90 -13.63 -4.63 19.91
N GLU A 91 -14.92 -4.54 19.61
CA GLU A 91 -15.55 -5.36 18.57
C GLU A 91 -14.97 -5.04 17.18
N ASP A 92 -14.82 -3.76 16.85
CA ASP A 92 -14.22 -3.35 15.57
C ASP A 92 -12.75 -3.81 15.45
N HIS A 93 -11.99 -3.76 16.54
CA HIS A 93 -10.61 -4.27 16.55
C HIS A 93 -10.56 -5.80 16.37
N ARG A 94 -11.55 -6.54 16.89
CA ARG A 94 -11.64 -8.00 16.64
C ARG A 94 -11.89 -8.30 15.17
N LYS A 95 -12.83 -7.58 14.54
CA LYS A 95 -13.09 -7.72 13.09
C LYS A 95 -11.86 -7.41 12.25
N ALA A 96 -11.16 -6.32 12.59
CA ALA A 96 -9.91 -5.94 11.93
C ALA A 96 -8.83 -7.01 12.11
N ARG A 97 -8.64 -7.52 13.34
CA ARG A 97 -7.69 -8.61 13.63
C ARG A 97 -7.99 -9.83 12.75
N ASP A 98 -9.23 -10.31 12.76
CA ASP A 98 -9.62 -11.52 12.05
C ASP A 98 -9.38 -11.38 10.54
N TYR A 99 -9.67 -10.19 9.98
CA TYR A 99 -9.36 -9.87 8.58
C TYR A 99 -7.86 -9.89 8.26
N TRP A 100 -7.04 -9.22 9.07
CA TRP A 100 -5.59 -9.16 8.83
C TRP A 100 -4.89 -10.50 9.08
N GLU A 101 -5.33 -11.28 10.07
CA GLU A 101 -4.85 -12.64 10.30
C GLU A 101 -5.22 -13.58 9.15
N ASP A 102 -6.43 -13.45 8.59
CA ASP A 102 -6.82 -14.20 7.39
C ASP A 102 -5.95 -13.84 6.18
N LEU A 103 -5.69 -12.55 5.95
CA LEU A 103 -4.73 -12.13 4.92
C LEU A 103 -3.32 -12.67 5.17
N LEU A 104 -2.86 -12.68 6.42
CA LEU A 104 -1.55 -13.23 6.78
C LEU A 104 -1.47 -14.74 6.48
N LYS A 105 -2.54 -15.49 6.77
CA LYS A 105 -2.64 -16.94 6.44
C LYS A 105 -2.63 -17.19 4.93
N ARG A 106 -3.25 -16.29 4.15
CA ARG A 106 -3.30 -16.35 2.69
C ARG A 106 -2.10 -15.67 2.01
N ALA A 107 -1.13 -15.17 2.77
CA ALA A 107 0.02 -14.46 2.22
C ALA A 107 0.81 -15.33 1.24
N ASN A 108 1.00 -14.82 0.03
CA ASN A 108 1.65 -15.53 -1.08
C ASN A 108 2.94 -14.84 -1.55
N ALA A 109 3.35 -13.78 -0.86
CA ALA A 109 4.59 -13.08 -1.13
C ALA A 109 5.29 -12.69 0.17
N PRO A 110 6.62 -12.48 0.14
CA PRO A 110 7.36 -11.95 1.29
C PRO A 110 6.76 -10.65 1.83
#